data_AF-A0A1H3B6N9-F1
#
_entry.id   AF-A0A1H3B6N9-F1
#
_cell.length_a   1.000
_cell.length_b   1.000
_cell.length_c   1.000
_cell.angle_alpha   90.00
_cell.angle_beta   90.00
_cell.angle_gamma   90.00
#
_symmetry.space_group_name_H-M   'P 1'
#
loop_
_entity.id
_entity.type
_entity.pdbx_description
1 polymer ?
#
loop_
_entity_poly.entity_id
_entity_poly.type
_entity_poly.pdbx_seq_one_letter_code
_entity_poly.pdbx_strand_id
1 'polypeptide(L)'
;MEYNNLSLEELQRQLQEADAKRSELEKVLEGKRQEGKGEIVERIKSIILDNGYDPEDIMSLVLRRRRKFLGSRQYRHYVDPNNPDNVYSRGVLPGWMKSRMIEQGYDPSSKEDRETFKSNSLRLVEPQG
;
A
#
# COMPACT_ATOMS: atom_id res chain seq x y z
N MET A 1 0.68 -36.97 13.06
CA MET A 1 1.63 -37.91 12.42
C MET A 1 2.95 -37.80 13.19
N GLU A 2 3.50 -38.92 13.65
CA GLU A 2 4.82 -38.93 14.30
C GLU A 2 5.90 -39.04 13.23
N TYR A 3 6.61 -37.94 12.99
CA TYR A 3 7.71 -37.87 12.01
C TYR A 3 9.06 -38.30 12.60
N ASN A 4 9.10 -38.60 13.90
CA ASN A 4 10.32 -38.86 14.66
C ASN A 4 11.01 -40.19 14.29
N ASN A 5 10.32 -41.09 13.59
CA ASN A 5 10.84 -42.41 13.20
C ASN A 5 11.19 -42.52 11.71
N LEU A 6 11.09 -41.43 10.95
CA LEU A 6 11.41 -41.44 9.51
C LEU A 6 12.90 -41.21 9.29
N SER A 7 13.48 -41.90 8.32
CA SER A 7 14.84 -41.58 7.88
C SER A 7 14.89 -40.19 7.24
N LEU A 8 16.09 -39.63 7.15
CA LEU A 8 16.33 -38.34 6.50
C LEU A 8 15.85 -38.34 5.04
N GLU A 9 16.03 -39.44 4.31
CA GLU A 9 15.56 -39.60 2.93
C GLU A 9 14.04 -39.61 2.83
N GLU A 10 13.36 -40.26 3.78
CA GLU A 10 11.89 -40.28 3.81
C GLU A 10 11.28 -38.93 4.19
N LEU A 11 11.92 -38.20 5.10
CA LEU A 11 11.53 -36.82 5.40
C LEU A 11 11.71 -35.91 4.18
N GLN A 12 12.84 -36.02 3.47
CA GLN A 12 13.07 -35.25 2.24
C GLN A 12 12.04 -35.59 1.15
N ARG A 13 11.74 -36.88 0.96
CA ARG A 13 10.71 -37.32 0.01
C ARG A 13 9.34 -36.75 0.36
N GLN A 14 8.94 -36.81 1.64
CA GLN A 14 7.66 -36.25 2.07
C GLN A 14 7.61 -34.72 1.92
N LEU A 15 8.74 -34.03 2.15
CA LEU A 15 8.83 -32.59 1.94
C LEU A 15 8.62 -32.23 0.46
N GLN A 16 9.30 -32.95 -0.45
CA GLN A 16 9.14 -32.77 -1.89
C GLN A 16 7.71 -33.06 -2.36
N GLU A 17 7.09 -34.12 -1.82
CA GLU A 17 5.70 -34.46 -2.13
C GLU A 17 4.73 -33.39 -1.62
N ALA A 18 4.97 -32.85 -0.42
CA ALA A 18 4.17 -31.77 0.14
C ALA A 18 4.31 -30.47 -0.68
N ASP A 19 5.52 -30.14 -1.12
CA ASP A 19 5.78 -28.96 -1.96
C ASP A 19 5.12 -29.09 -3.33
N ALA A 20 5.17 -30.28 -3.94
CA ALA A 20 4.48 -30.55 -5.20
C ALA A 20 2.95 -30.40 -5.05
N LYS A 21 2.37 -30.99 -4.01
CA LYS A 21 0.93 -30.86 -3.70
C LYS A 21 0.55 -29.41 -3.42
N ARG A 22 1.38 -28.67 -2.69
CA ARG A 22 1.15 -27.26 -2.41
C ARG A 22 1.11 -26.45 -3.70
N SER A 23 2.06 -26.64 -4.61
CA SER A 23 2.09 -25.93 -5.89
C SER A 23 0.87 -26.24 -6.75
N GLU A 24 0.41 -27.49 -6.77
CA GLU A 24 -0.83 -27.87 -7.46
C GLU A 24 -2.06 -27.18 -6.87
N LEU A 25 -2.19 -27.19 -5.54
CA LEU A 25 -3.28 -26.51 -4.85
C LEU A 25 -3.27 -25.00 -5.08
N GLU A 26 -2.10 -24.37 -5.12
CA GLU A 26 -1.97 -22.94 -5.44
C GLU A 26 -2.50 -22.62 -6.85
N LYS A 27 -2.22 -23.47 -7.84
CA LYS A 27 -2.74 -23.30 -9.21
C LYS A 27 -4.26 -23.44 -9.27
N VAL A 28 -4.81 -24.46 -8.59
CA VAL A 28 -6.27 -24.67 -8.52
C VAL A 28 -6.95 -23.51 -7.80
N LEU A 29 -6.36 -23.03 -6.71
CA LEU A 29 -6.88 -21.90 -5.94
C LEU A 29 -6.91 -20.62 -6.76
N GLU A 30 -5.87 -20.36 -7.56
CA GLU A 30 -5.87 -19.21 -8.46
C GLU A 30 -6.94 -19.34 -9.56
N GLY A 31 -7.10 -20.53 -10.14
CA GLY A 31 -8.20 -20.82 -11.08
C GLY A 31 -9.57 -20.49 -10.48
N LYS A 32 -9.86 -21.02 -9.29
CA LYS A 32 -11.12 -20.74 -8.58
C LYS A 32 -11.30 -19.26 -8.24
N ARG A 33 -10.23 -18.54 -7.93
CA ARG A 33 -10.30 -17.09 -7.68
C ARG A 33 -10.70 -16.32 -8.93
N GLN A 34 -10.21 -16.72 -10.10
CA GLN A 34 -10.57 -16.07 -11.36
C GLN A 34 -12.01 -16.39 -11.78
N GLU A 35 -12.44 -17.64 -11.63
CA GLU A 35 -13.83 -18.06 -11.85
C GLU A 35 -14.79 -17.28 -10.93
N GLY A 36 -14.48 -17.22 -9.62
CA GLY A 36 -15.30 -16.50 -8.65
C GLY A 36 -15.37 -14.99 -8.91
N LYS A 37 -14.33 -14.36 -9.47
CA LYS A 37 -14.39 -12.96 -9.90
C LYS A 37 -15.42 -12.77 -11.02
N GLY A 38 -15.45 -13.66 -12.00
CA GLY A 38 -16.42 -13.62 -13.10
C GLY A 38 -17.85 -13.74 -12.58
N GLU A 39 -18.11 -14.72 -11.71
CA GLU A 39 -19.43 -14.92 -11.09
C GLU A 39 -19.90 -13.68 -10.31
N ILE A 40 -19.00 -13.05 -9.54
CA ILE A 40 -19.31 -11.83 -8.81
C ILE A 40 -19.63 -10.68 -9.76
N VAL A 41 -18.87 -10.53 -10.84
CA VAL A 41 -19.11 -9.47 -11.84
C VAL A 41 -20.50 -9.63 -12.48
N GLU A 42 -20.86 -10.84 -12.90
CA GLU A 42 -22.17 -11.09 -13.50
C GLU A 42 -23.31 -10.87 -12.49
N ARG A 43 -23.13 -11.27 -11.23
CA ARG A 43 -24.10 -11.00 -10.17
C ARG A 43 -24.30 -9.50 -9.94
N ILE A 44 -23.22 -8.73 -9.91
CA ILE A 44 -23.29 -7.26 -9.75
C ILE A 44 -24.01 -6.64 -10.95
N LYS A 45 -23.67 -7.04 -12.18
CA LYS A 45 -24.35 -6.56 -13.39
C LYS A 45 -25.85 -6.84 -13.36
N SER A 46 -26.26 -8.05 -12.98
CA SER A 46 -27.68 -8.41 -12.84
C SER A 46 -28.38 -7.46 -11.89
N ILE A 47 -27.85 -7.28 -10.67
CA ILE A 47 -28.45 -6.38 -9.67
C ILE A 47 -28.62 -4.96 -10.23
N ILE A 48 -27.62 -4.45 -10.95
CA ILE A 48 -27.67 -3.10 -11.53
C ILE A 48 -28.78 -3.01 -12.58
N LEU A 49 -28.84 -3.98 -13.50
CA LEU A 49 -29.83 -4.04 -14.57
C LEU A 49 -31.25 -4.23 -14.03
N ASP A 50 -31.42 -5.10 -13.02
CA ASP A 50 -32.72 -5.40 -12.38
C ASP A 50 -33.33 -4.16 -11.70
N ASN A 51 -32.49 -3.18 -11.35
CA ASN A 51 -32.91 -1.90 -10.78
C ASN A 51 -33.03 -0.80 -11.85
N GLY A 52 -32.90 -1.12 -13.13
CA GLY A 52 -33.08 -0.19 -14.25
C GLY A 52 -31.94 0.79 -14.45
N TYR A 53 -30.75 0.49 -13.93
CA TYR A 53 -29.56 1.32 -14.07
C TYR A 53 -28.60 0.74 -15.11
N ASP A 54 -27.78 1.61 -15.70
CA ASP A 54 -26.71 1.20 -16.60
C ASP A 54 -25.48 0.72 -15.79
N PRO A 55 -24.91 -0.47 -16.10
CA PRO A 55 -23.71 -0.98 -15.43
C PRO A 55 -22.51 -0.06 -15.53
N GLU A 56 -22.27 0.61 -16.64
CA GLU A 56 -21.12 1.50 -16.81
C GLU A 56 -21.28 2.76 -15.94
N ASP A 57 -22.49 3.33 -15.93
CA ASP A 57 -22.81 4.49 -15.09
C ASP A 57 -22.65 4.17 -13.60
N ILE A 58 -23.21 3.05 -13.13
CA ILE A 58 -23.10 2.64 -11.72
C ILE A 58 -21.68 2.25 -11.36
N MET A 59 -20.97 1.51 -12.22
CA MET A 59 -19.59 1.15 -11.96
C MET A 59 -18.70 2.40 -11.90
N SER A 60 -18.98 3.44 -12.69
CA SER A 60 -18.28 4.72 -12.57
C SER A 60 -18.45 5.36 -11.18
N LEU A 61 -19.64 5.24 -10.58
CA LEU A 61 -19.98 5.76 -9.24
C LEU A 61 -19.39 4.90 -8.12
N VAL A 62 -19.41 3.57 -8.26
CA VAL A 62 -18.79 2.62 -7.32
C VAL A 62 -17.27 2.76 -7.34
N LEU A 63 -16.70 2.91 -8.53
CA LEU A 63 -15.28 3.14 -8.76
C LEU A 63 -14.86 4.61 -8.55
N ARG A 64 -15.74 5.50 -8.05
CA ARG A 64 -15.35 6.80 -7.43
C ARG A 64 -14.59 6.57 -6.13
N ARG A 65 -13.55 5.76 -6.18
CA ARG A 65 -12.33 5.93 -5.42
C ARG A 65 -11.92 7.39 -5.60
N ARG A 66 -11.87 8.14 -4.48
CA ARG A 66 -11.32 9.51 -4.40
C ARG A 66 -10.30 9.72 -5.51
N ARG A 67 -10.54 10.67 -6.42
CA ARG A 67 -9.58 11.08 -7.46
C ARG A 67 -8.17 11.03 -6.86
N LYS A 68 -7.42 9.96 -7.12
CA LYS A 68 -5.97 10.01 -7.01
C LYS A 68 -5.62 10.99 -8.11
N PHE A 69 -5.37 12.24 -7.72
CA PHE A 69 -4.70 13.18 -8.60
C PHE A 69 -3.46 12.45 -9.12
N LEU A 70 -3.53 11.96 -10.36
CA LEU A 70 -2.38 11.65 -11.19
C LEU A 70 -1.75 12.99 -11.60
N GLY A 71 -1.39 13.78 -10.60
CA GLY A 71 -0.36 14.79 -10.76
C GLY A 71 0.93 14.06 -10.47
N SER A 72 1.71 13.79 -11.51
CA SER A 72 3.14 13.50 -11.45
C SER A 72 3.93 14.70 -10.91
N ARG A 73 3.40 15.42 -9.91
CA ARG A 73 4.15 16.41 -9.16
C ARG A 73 4.95 15.63 -8.13
N GLN A 74 6.14 15.25 -8.56
CA GLN A 74 7.24 14.84 -7.71
C GLN A 74 7.44 15.91 -6.63
N TYR A 75 6.82 15.71 -5.46
CA TYR A 75 6.97 16.64 -4.34
C TYR A 75 8.33 16.40 -3.69
N ARG A 76 8.97 17.50 -3.33
CA ARG A 76 10.17 17.53 -2.49
C ARG A 76 9.92 16.76 -1.19
N HIS A 77 10.75 15.77 -0.88
CA HIS A 77 10.71 15.05 0.40
C HIS A 77 11.75 15.64 1.33
N TYR A 78 11.36 15.97 2.55
CA TYR A 78 12.23 16.43 3.61
C TYR A 78 12.38 15.31 4.64
N VAL A 79 13.62 14.88 4.88
CA VAL A 79 13.95 13.80 5.82
C VAL A 79 14.72 14.38 6.99
N ASP A 80 14.36 13.99 8.22
CA ASP A 80 15.18 14.32 9.40
C ASP A 80 16.52 13.57 9.30
N PRO A 81 17.68 14.27 9.25
CA PRO A 81 18.98 13.60 9.18
C PRO A 81 19.26 12.69 10.38
N ASN A 82 18.59 12.93 11.52
CA ASN A 82 18.76 12.16 12.74
C ASN A 82 17.82 10.94 12.83
N ASN A 83 16.77 10.91 12.02
CA ASN A 83 15.84 9.78 11.97
C ASN A 83 15.26 9.62 10.55
N PRO A 84 15.72 8.64 9.76
CA PRO A 84 15.30 8.46 8.38
C PRO A 84 13.82 8.05 8.23
N ASP A 85 13.16 7.57 9.28
CA ASP A 85 11.72 7.27 9.27
C ASP A 85 10.86 8.55 9.33
N ASN A 86 11.45 9.67 9.75
CA ASN A 86 10.78 10.97 9.81
C ASN A 86 10.85 11.67 8.46
N VAL A 87 9.86 11.40 7.61
CA VAL A 87 9.74 11.98 6.26
C VAL A 87 8.52 12.90 6.18
N TYR A 88 8.72 14.10 5.63
CA TYR A 88 7.67 15.08 5.34
C TYR A 88 7.69 15.49 3.87
N SER A 89 6.55 15.45 3.18
CA SER A 89 6.44 15.83 1.77
C SER A 89 5.53 17.04 1.56
N ARG A 90 4.27 16.96 2.01
CA ARG A 90 3.29 18.06 1.89
C ARG A 90 2.19 17.94 2.94
N GLY A 91 1.54 19.07 3.21
CA GLY A 91 0.33 19.12 4.03
C GLY A 91 0.58 19.70 5.41
N VAL A 92 -0.16 19.19 6.41
CA VAL A 92 -0.01 19.61 7.80
C VAL A 92 1.31 19.08 8.35
N LEU A 93 2.02 19.89 9.13
CA LEU A 93 3.27 19.48 9.77
C LEU A 93 3.03 18.26 10.69
N PRO A 94 3.81 17.18 10.56
CA PRO A 94 3.73 16.03 11.45
C PRO A 94 4.22 16.38 12.85
N GLY A 95 3.77 15.63 13.86
CA GLY A 95 4.08 15.90 15.27
C GLY A 95 5.57 15.93 15.59
N TRP A 96 6.36 15.05 14.96
CA TRP A 96 7.81 15.02 15.11
C TRP A 96 8.46 16.32 14.60
N MET A 97 8.01 16.84 13.46
CA MET A 97 8.58 18.04 12.86
C MET A 97 8.24 19.28 13.69
N LYS A 98 7.02 19.36 14.23
CA LYS A 98 6.63 20.43 15.15
C LYS A 98 7.47 20.42 16.42
N SER A 99 7.72 19.23 16.98
CA SER A 99 8.53 19.09 18.20
C SER A 99 9.96 19.56 17.96
N ARG A 100 10.57 19.17 16.83
CA ARG A 100 11.93 19.57 16.42
C ARG A 100 12.05 21.07 16.13
N MET A 101 11.01 21.67 15.55
CA MET A 101 10.93 23.12 15.35
C MET A 101 10.96 23.85 16.70
N ILE A 102 10.11 23.44 17.64
CA ILE A 102 10.05 24.04 18.99
C ILE A 102 11.38 23.87 19.74
N GLU A 103 11.98 22.68 19.68
CA GLU A 103 13.31 22.41 20.27
C GLU A 103 14.42 23.33 19.73
N GLN A 104 14.32 23.71 18.47
CA GLN A 104 15.29 24.59 17.80
C GLN A 104 14.89 26.08 17.85
N GLY A 105 13.81 26.41 18.57
CA GLY A 105 13.34 27.79 18.74
C GLY A 105 12.52 28.36 17.59
N TYR A 106 12.03 27.52 16.67
CA TYR A 106 11.16 27.92 15.55
C TYR A 106 9.68 27.79 15.92
N ASP A 107 8.83 28.71 15.43
CA ASP A 107 7.38 28.61 15.57
C ASP A 107 6.74 27.77 14.43
N PRO A 108 6.08 26.62 14.73
CA PRO A 108 5.38 25.82 13.73
C PRO A 108 4.18 26.50 13.07
N SER A 109 3.66 27.59 13.66
CA SER A 109 2.54 28.36 13.11
C SER A 109 3.01 29.41 12.09
N SER A 110 4.16 30.03 12.32
CA SER A 110 4.82 30.96 11.40
C SER A 110 5.20 30.27 10.09
N LYS A 111 4.86 30.90 8.96
CA LYS A 111 5.23 30.38 7.63
C LYS A 111 6.74 30.52 7.40
N GLU A 112 7.32 31.63 7.86
CA GLU A 112 8.72 31.95 7.67
C GLU A 112 9.62 30.95 8.41
N ASP A 113 9.33 30.68 9.68
CA ASP A 113 10.06 29.71 10.49
C ASP A 113 9.96 28.28 9.93
N ARG A 114 8.80 27.92 9.36
CA ARG A 114 8.62 26.63 8.69
C ARG A 114 9.52 26.46 7.47
N GLU A 115 9.67 27.48 6.65
CA GLU A 115 10.53 27.41 5.46
C GLU A 115 12.02 27.46 5.84
N THR A 116 12.37 28.25 6.86
CA THR A 116 13.73 28.31 7.41
C THR A 116 14.15 26.97 8.02
N PHE A 117 13.29 26.36 8.84
CA PHE A 117 13.57 25.05 9.44
C PHE A 117 13.72 23.94 8.38
N LYS A 118 12.85 23.91 7.36
CA LYS A 118 12.97 22.92 6.26
C LYS A 118 14.29 23.04 5.50
N SER A 119 14.79 24.27 5.32
CA SER A 119 16.01 24.54 4.57
C SER A 119 17.27 24.21 5.38
N ASN A 120 17.25 24.48 6.68
CA ASN A 120 18.43 24.37 7.54
C ASN A 120 18.54 23.03 8.27
N SER A 121 17.41 22.41 8.62
CA SER A 121 17.36 21.30 9.56
C SER A 121 16.91 19.98 8.93
N LEU A 122 16.41 19.98 7.70
CA LEU A 122 15.96 18.78 6.98
C LEU A 122 16.75 18.57 5.69
N ARG A 123 16.93 17.30 5.30
CA ARG A 123 17.54 16.93 4.02
C ARG A 123 16.49 16.80 2.95
N LEU A 124 16.71 17.47 1.82
CA LEU A 124 15.87 17.32 0.65
C LEU A 124 16.26 16.06 -0.13
N VAL A 125 15.32 15.13 -0.30
CA VAL A 125 15.45 13.97 -1.16
C VAL A 125 14.58 14.18 -2.39
N GLU A 126 15.22 14.21 -3.55
CA GLU A 126 14.50 14.24 -4.82
C GLU A 126 13.80 12.90 -5.04
N PRO A 127 12.50 12.91 -5.40
CA PRO A 127 11.80 11.68 -5.75
C PRO A 127 12.43 11.07 -7.00
N GLN A 128 12.97 9.86 -6.89
CA GLN A 128 13.41 9.09 -8.05
C GLN A 128 12.20 8.84 -8.96
N GLY A 129 12.32 9.24 -10.22
CA GLY A 129 11.28 9.10 -11.24
C GLY A 129 11.14 7.68 -11.78
#